data_AF-A0A1H8WRQ7-F1
#
_entry.id   AF-A0A1H8WRQ7-F1
#
_cell.length_a   1.000
_cell.length_b   1.000
_cell.length_c   1.000
_cell.angle_alpha   90.00
_cell.angle_beta   90.00
_cell.angle_gamma   90.00
#
_symmetry.space_group_name_H-M   'P 1'
#
loop_
_entity.id
_entity.type
_entity.pdbx_description
1 polymer ?
#
loop_
_entity_poly.entity_id
_entity_poly.type
_entity_poly.pdbx_seq_one_letter_code
_entity_poly.pdbx_strand_id
1 'polypeptide(L)' 'MEREVRIVASSANDSDREQCQAIAVYTSQRCQHDALPGLPYCADHFEMMDIDESVFTD' A
#
# COMPACT_ATOMS: atom_id res chain seq x y z
N MET A 1 -30.18 -12.22 25.35
CA MET A 1 -29.92 -12.75 23.99
C MET A 1 -28.93 -11.82 23.32
N GLU A 2 -27.68 -11.93 23.74
CA GLU A 2 -26.56 -11.09 23.31
C GLU A 2 -25.91 -11.70 22.07
N ARG A 3 -25.86 -10.92 20.99
CA ARG A 3 -25.28 -11.34 19.70
C ARG A 3 -23.77 -11.34 19.83
N GLU A 4 -23.20 -12.53 19.94
CA GLU A 4 -21.76 -12.79 19.86
C GLU A 4 -21.21 -12.36 18.49
N VAL A 5 -20.49 -11.22 18.47
CA VAL A 5 -19.71 -10.78 17.31
C VAL A 5 -18.52 -11.72 17.19
N ARG A 6 -18.66 -12.75 16.36
CA ARG A 6 -17.52 -13.59 15.98
C ARG A 6 -16.69 -12.79 14.99
N ILE A 7 -15.58 -12.23 15.46
CA ILE A 7 -14.47 -11.85 14.60
C ILE A 7 -13.97 -13.15 14.01
N VAL A 8 -14.56 -13.59 12.89
CA VAL A 8 -13.88 -14.51 12.01
C VAL A 8 -12.64 -13.75 11.59
N ALA A 9 -11.48 -14.18 12.07
CA ALA A 9 -10.26 -14.03 11.31
C ALA A 9 -10.49 -14.80 10.01
N SER A 10 -11.28 -14.21 9.10
CA SER A 10 -11.30 -14.56 7.70
C SER A 10 -9.85 -14.36 7.32
N SER A 11 -9.14 -15.46 7.12
CA SER A 11 -7.74 -15.58 6.77
C SER A 11 -7.34 -14.49 5.78
N ALA A 12 -7.04 -13.30 6.30
CA ALA A 12 -6.49 -12.20 5.54
C ALA A 12 -5.06 -12.66 5.38
N ASN A 13 -4.80 -13.26 4.22
CA ASN A 13 -3.47 -13.67 3.80
C ASN A 13 -2.48 -12.62 4.30
N ASP A 14 -1.51 -13.08 5.07
CA ASP A 14 -0.38 -12.29 5.58
C ASP A 14 0.30 -11.45 4.47
N SER A 15 0.05 -11.82 3.21
CA SER A 15 0.38 -11.13 1.96
C SER A 15 -0.13 -9.69 1.81
N ASP A 16 -1.13 -9.20 2.55
CA ASP A 16 -1.56 -7.78 2.42
C ASP A 16 -0.52 -6.80 3.04
N ARG A 17 0.32 -7.28 3.98
CA ARG A 17 1.39 -6.46 4.56
C ARG A 17 2.60 -6.33 3.64
N GLU A 18 2.71 -7.22 2.65
CA GLU A 18 3.79 -7.25 1.67
C GLU A 18 3.38 -6.60 0.34
N GLN A 19 2.16 -6.08 0.20
CA GLN A 19 1.70 -5.44 -1.03
C GLN A 19 1.99 -3.92 -1.02
N CYS A 20 2.37 -3.40 -2.19
CA CYS A 20 2.57 -1.98 -2.40
C CYS A 20 1.29 -1.18 -2.10
N GLN A 21 1.41 -0.21 -1.20
CA GLN A 21 0.29 0.63 -0.76
C GLN A 21 -0.01 1.79 -1.70
N ALA A 22 0.68 1.90 -2.85
CA ALA A 22 0.42 2.95 -3.81
C ALA A 22 -0.95 2.76 -4.47
N ILE A 23 -1.73 3.85 -4.51
CA ILE A 23 -3.04 3.89 -5.16
C ILE A 23 -2.94 4.82 -6.36
N ALA A 24 -3.22 4.31 -7.54
CA ALA A 24 -3.26 5.12 -8.74
C ALA A 24 -4.42 6.14 -8.65
N VAL A 25 -4.11 7.44 -8.71
CA VAL A 25 -5.09 8.53 -8.53
C VAL A 25 -6.22 8.47 -9.57
N TYR A 26 -5.91 8.06 -10.80
CA TYR A 26 -6.88 8.06 -11.91
C TYR A 26 -7.81 6.86 -11.92
N THR A 27 -7.35 5.71 -11.44
CA THR A 27 -8.12 4.46 -11.49
C THR A 27 -8.59 4.00 -10.12
N SER A 28 -8.11 4.63 -9.04
CA SER A 28 -8.31 4.22 -7.65
C SER A 28 -7.91 2.75 -7.40
N GLN A 29 -7.05 2.19 -8.25
CA GLN A 29 -6.56 0.82 -8.13
C GLN A 29 -5.30 0.82 -7.29
N ARG A 30 -5.23 -0.12 -6.34
CA ARG A 30 -3.98 -0.43 -5.63
C ARG A 30 -3.00 -1.10 -6.58
N CYS A 31 -1.74 -0.72 -6.43
CA CYS A 31 -0.64 -1.41 -7.07
C CYS A 31 -0.66 -2.90 -6.67
N GLN A 32 -0.65 -3.79 -7.66
CA GLN A 32 -0.65 -5.24 -7.42
C GLN A 32 0.76 -5.81 -7.21
N HIS A 33 1.79 -4.95 -7.18
CA HIS A 33 3.17 -5.36 -6.92
C HIS A 33 3.44 -5.51 -5.43
N ASP A 34 4.38 -6.38 -5.10
CA ASP A 34 4.91 -6.49 -3.75
C ASP A 34 5.71 -5.25 -3.37
N ALA A 35 5.50 -4.79 -2.13
CA ALA A 35 6.30 -3.80 -1.48
C ALA A 35 7.71 -4.34 -1.21
N LEU A 36 8.68 -3.43 -1.18
CA LEU A 36 10.04 -3.78 -0.79
C LEU A 36 10.09 -4.17 0.70
N PRO A 37 10.98 -5.09 1.10
CA PRO A 37 11.07 -5.53 2.48
C PRO A 37 11.40 -4.36 3.41
N GLY A 38 10.52 -4.09 4.36
CA GLY A 38 10.64 -2.97 5.31
C GLY A 38 10.15 -1.62 4.77
N LEU A 39 9.62 -1.57 3.55
CA LEU A 39 9.03 -0.38 2.94
C LEU A 39 7.56 -0.62 2.57
N PRO A 40 6.74 0.44 2.51
CA PRO A 40 5.32 0.32 2.14
C PRO A 40 5.07 0.34 0.63
N TYR A 41 6.10 0.53 -0.20
CA TYR A 41 5.98 0.69 -1.65
C TYR A 41 6.92 -0.26 -2.42
N CYS A 42 6.57 -0.57 -3.67
CA CYS A 42 7.47 -1.26 -4.59
C CYS A 42 8.54 -0.28 -5.12
N ALA A 43 9.59 -0.80 -5.77
CA ALA A 43 10.68 0.02 -6.30
C ALA A 43 10.19 1.16 -7.22
N ASP A 44 9.24 0.87 -8.11
CA ASP A 44 8.68 1.83 -9.07
C ASP A 44 8.00 3.04 -8.39
N HIS A 45 7.19 2.78 -7.37
CA HIS A 45 6.53 3.83 -6.61
C HIS A 45 7.43 4.49 -5.56
N PHE A 46 8.51 3.83 -5.15
CA PHE A 46 9.51 4.42 -4.27
C PHE A 46 10.33 5.48 -5.01
N GLU A 47 10.76 5.20 -6.24
CA GLU A 47 11.50 6.15 -7.09
C GLU A 47 10.67 7.39 -7.44
N MET A 48 9.34 7.27 -7.59
CA MET A 48 8.47 8.42 -7.79
C MET A 48 8.43 9.39 -6.60
N MET A 49 8.61 8.92 -5.37
CA MET A 49 8.61 9.80 -4.18
C MET A 49 9.90 10.59 -4.00
N ASP A 50 11.02 10.10 -4.58
CA ASP A 50 12.32 10.77 -4.49
C ASP A 50 12.42 11.97 -5.46
N ILE A 51 11.48 12.09 -6.41
CA ILE A 51 11.44 13.14 -7.43
C ILE A 51 10.52 14.30 -6.98
N ASP A 52 10.63 14.75 -5.73
CA ASP A 52 9.99 15.99 -5.25
C ASP A 52 11.02 17.01 -4.68
N GLU A 53 12.32 16.87 -4.99
CA GLU A 53 13.37 17.82 -4.57
C GLU A 53 13.85 18.76 -5.68
N SER A 54 13.05 19.04 -6.72
CA SER A 54 13.53 19.89 -7.84
C SER A 54 12.55 20.94 -8.37
N VAL A 55 11.52 21.38 -7.62
CA VAL A 55 10.54 22.37 -8.14
C VAL A 55 10.32 23.63 -7.31
N PHE A 56 11.16 23.92 -6.30
CA PHE A 56 11.08 25.18 -5.56
C PHE A 56 12.45 25.85 -5.39
N THR A 57 13.02 26.29 -6.49
CA THR A 57 13.90 27.47 -6.47
C THR A 57 13.20 28.59 -7.24
N ASP A 58 12.54 29.50 -6.52
CA ASP A 58 12.23 30.87 -6.95
C ASP A 58 12.87 31.84 -5.95
#